data_AF-A0A7G8HBF6-F1
#
_entry.id   AF-A0A7G8HBF6-F1
#
_cell.length_a   1.000
_cell.length_b   1.000
_cell.length_c   1.000
_cell.angle_alpha   90.00
_cell.angle_beta   90.00
_cell.angle_gamma   90.00
#
_symmetry.space_group_name_H-M   'P 1'
#
loop_
_entity.id
_entity.type
_entity.pdbx_description
1 polymer ?
#
loop_
_entity_poly.entity_id
_entity_poly.type
_entity_poly.pdbx_seq_one_letter_code
_entity_poly.pdbx_strand_id
1 'polypeptide(L)'
;MLSFYPQFWTRAFDFEGRTSRIDYWKIFAVNLILGLLLSRLAPSAVYVFFAVASICPGLAMNIRRIRDTGRSWTWIFIALLPFIGFIWLLWIEIQPSADS
;
A
#
# COMPACT_ATOMS: atom_id res chain seq x y z
N MET A 1 -13.72 12.86 -4.27
CA MET A 1 -12.30 13.22 -4.11
C MET A 1 -11.64 12.62 -2.85
N LEU A 2 -12.35 12.43 -1.73
CA LEU A 2 -11.80 11.82 -0.49
C LEU A 2 -12.19 10.34 -0.26
N SER A 3 -12.89 9.70 -1.20
CA SER A 3 -13.35 8.31 -1.08
C SER A 3 -12.23 7.26 -1.08
N PHE A 4 -11.01 7.64 -1.49
CA PHE A 4 -9.88 6.72 -1.61
C PHE A 4 -9.42 6.14 -0.26
N TYR A 5 -9.53 6.91 0.83
CA TYR A 5 -9.01 6.47 2.12
C TYR A 5 -9.96 5.50 2.85
N PRO A 6 -11.29 5.72 2.88
CA PRO A 6 -12.21 4.67 3.32
C PRO A 6 -12.09 3.39 2.47
N GLN A 7 -11.87 3.53 1.16
CA GLN A 7 -11.67 2.38 0.26
C GLN A 7 -10.41 1.56 0.58
N PHE A 8 -9.36 2.19 1.12
CA PHE A 8 -8.19 1.48 1.60
C PHE A 8 -8.57 0.43 2.65
N TRP A 9 -9.39 0.82 3.63
CA TRP A 9 -9.84 -0.08 4.70
C TRP A 9 -10.90 -1.07 4.25
N THR A 10 -11.89 -0.64 3.46
CA THR A 10 -13.00 -1.52 3.07
C THR A 10 -12.59 -2.57 2.04
N ARG A 11 -11.60 -2.28 1.20
CA ARG A 11 -11.05 -3.22 0.22
C ARG A 11 -9.79 -3.92 0.73
N ALA A 12 -9.65 -4.12 2.04
CA ALA A 12 -8.47 -4.74 2.62
C ALA A 12 -8.23 -6.20 2.15
N PHE A 13 -9.29 -6.91 1.74
CA PHE A 13 -9.23 -8.32 1.33
C PHE A 13 -9.58 -8.55 -0.15
N ASP A 14 -9.66 -7.48 -0.94
CA ASP A 14 -9.90 -7.58 -2.38
C ASP A 14 -8.55 -7.59 -3.11
N PHE A 15 -8.17 -8.69 -3.76
CA PHE A 15 -6.85 -8.82 -4.42
C PHE A 15 -6.93 -8.75 -5.95
N GLU A 16 -8.12 -8.55 -6.50
CA GLU A 16 -8.40 -8.63 -7.94
C GLU A 16 -8.77 -7.28 -8.55
N GLY A 17 -9.19 -6.33 -7.72
CA GLY A 17 -9.45 -4.97 -8.16
C GLY A 17 -8.24 -4.25 -8.75
N ARG A 18 -8.48 -3.02 -9.19
CA ARG A 18 -7.43 -2.08 -9.62
C ARG A 18 -7.24 -0.97 -8.61
N THR A 19 -6.01 -0.49 -8.46
CA THR A 19 -5.70 0.72 -7.71
C THR A 19 -4.98 1.70 -8.63
N SER A 20 -5.58 2.88 -8.85
CA SER A 20 -4.94 3.90 -9.67
C SER A 20 -3.62 4.33 -9.05
N ARG A 21 -2.61 4.65 -9.87
CA ARG A 21 -1.31 5.14 -9.39
C ARG A 21 -1.48 6.36 -8.48
N ILE A 22 -2.37 7.28 -8.83
CA ILE A 22 -2.63 8.49 -8.04
C ILE A 22 -3.21 8.13 -6.66
N ASP A 23 -4.15 7.19 -6.60
CA ASP A 23 -4.75 6.78 -5.33
C ASP A 23 -3.74 6.04 -4.44
N TYR A 24 -2.86 5.20 -5.03
CA TYR A 24 -1.76 4.57 -4.31
C TYR A 24 -0.90 5.60 -3.56
N TRP A 25 -0.40 6.62 -4.28
CA TRP A 25 0.46 7.64 -3.70
C TRP A 25 -0.25 8.52 -2.67
N LYS A 26 -1.55 8.80 -2.85
CA LYS A 26 -2.36 9.49 -1.85
C LYS A 26 -2.52 8.67 -0.58
N ILE A 27 -2.85 7.38 -0.69
CA ILE A 27 -2.98 6.47 0.45
C ILE A 27 -1.66 6.33 1.19
N PHE A 28 -0.55 6.19 0.46
CA PHE A 28 0.79 6.14 1.03
C PHE A 28 1.11 7.41 1.81
N ALA A 29 0.90 8.60 1.22
CA ALA A 29 1.16 9.88 1.88
C ALA A 29 0.31 10.06 3.15
N VAL A 30 -0.99 9.70 3.09
CA VAL A 30 -1.89 9.78 4.25
C VAL A 30 -1.44 8.83 5.35
N ASN A 31 -1.11 7.57 5.04
CA ASN A 31 -0.60 6.60 6.03
C ASN A 31 0.74 7.03 6.63
N LEU A 32 1.62 7.64 5.83
CA LEU A 32 2.90 8.16 6.31
C LEU A 32 2.68 9.28 7.34
N ILE A 33 1.82 10.26 7.02
CA ILE A 33 1.51 11.37 7.93
C ILE A 33 0.82 10.85 9.19
N LEU A 34 -0.20 9.99 9.06
CA LEU A 34 -0.89 9.39 10.20
C LEU A 34 0.06 8.57 11.08
N GLY A 35 0.93 7.75 10.48
CA GLY A 35 1.91 6.96 11.20
C GLY A 35 2.87 7.83 12.01
N LEU A 36 3.38 8.92 11.41
CA LEU A 36 4.24 9.87 12.11
C LEU A 36 3.51 10.57 13.25
N LEU A 37 2.27 11.04 13.03
CA LEU A 37 1.47 11.69 14.07
C LEU A 37 1.16 10.74 15.22
N LEU A 38 0.68 9.52 14.93
CA LEU A 38 0.35 8.52 15.93
C LEU A 38 1.60 8.11 16.74
N SER A 39 2.76 7.99 16.09
CA SER A 39 4.01 7.65 16.79
C SER A 39 4.46 8.69 17.83
N ARG A 40 4.01 9.94 17.70
CA ARG A 40 4.40 11.06 18.58
C ARG A 40 3.31 11.47 19.55
N LEU A 41 2.05 11.35 19.15
CA LEU A 41 0.91 11.94 19.86
C LEU A 41 -0.01 10.91 20.51
N ALA A 42 0.04 9.64 20.09
CA ALA A 42 -0.86 8.60 20.58
C ALA A 42 -0.13 7.61 21.51
N PRO A 43 -0.87 6.91 22.40
CA PRO A 43 -0.32 5.79 23.14
C PRO A 43 0.28 4.74 22.20
N SER A 44 1.37 4.10 22.63
CA SER A 44 2.08 3.08 21.84
C SER A 44 1.15 1.96 21.35
N ALA A 45 0.19 1.53 22.17
CA ALA A 45 -0.80 0.52 21.79
C ALA A 45 -1.64 0.94 20.57
N VAL A 46 -2.03 2.21 20.47
CA VAL A 46 -2.83 2.73 19.34
C VAL A 46 -1.99 2.77 18.07
N TYR A 47 -0.73 3.23 18.17
CA TYR A 47 0.20 3.21 17.05
C TYR A 47 0.44 1.79 16.53
N VAL A 48 0.71 0.83 17.43
CA VAL A 48 0.94 -0.58 17.07
C VAL A 48 -0.31 -1.17 16.42
N PHE A 49 -1.50 -0.90 16.97
CA PHE A 49 -2.76 -1.38 16.40
C PHE A 49 -2.96 -0.84 14.98
N PHE A 50 -2.77 0.46 14.76
CA PHE A 50 -2.86 1.07 13.44
C PHE A 50 -1.86 0.45 12.47
N ALA A 51 -0.59 0.29 12.89
CA ALA A 51 0.45 -0.29 12.06
C ALA A 51 0.10 -1.73 11.62
N VAL A 52 -0.37 -2.57 12.54
CA VAL A 52 -0.78 -3.95 12.25
C VAL A 52 -2.02 -3.98 11.36
N ALA A 53 -3.04 -3.16 11.66
CA ALA A 53 -4.26 -3.09 10.87
C ALA A 53 -3.99 -2.64 9.42
N SER A 54 -3.00 -1.77 9.20
CA SER A 54 -2.61 -1.30 7.86
C SER A 54 -1.87 -2.34 7.01
N ILE A 55 -1.40 -3.45 7.58
CA ILE A 55 -0.65 -4.49 6.84
C ILE A 55 -1.54 -5.12 5.76
N CYS A 56 -2.72 -5.62 6.14
CA CYS A 56 -3.65 -6.29 5.21
C CYS A 56 -4.04 -5.41 4.00
N PRO A 57 -4.58 -4.19 4.20
CA PRO A 57 -4.92 -3.33 3.07
C PRO A 57 -3.69 -2.84 2.30
N GLY A 58 -2.55 -2.66 2.97
CA GLY A 58 -1.27 -2.37 2.32
C GLY A 58 -0.84 -3.48 1.36
N LEU A 59 -0.91 -4.74 1.79
CA LEU A 59 -0.60 -5.90 0.97
C LEU A 59 -1.57 -6.04 -0.22
N ALA A 60 -2.87 -5.92 0.03
CA ALA A 60 -3.88 -6.01 -1.03
C ALA A 60 -3.62 -4.96 -2.12
N MET A 61 -3.30 -3.73 -1.72
CA MET A 61 -2.99 -2.64 -2.64
C MET A 61 -1.73 -2.91 -3.47
N ASN A 62 -0.63 -3.37 -2.84
CA ASN A 62 0.61 -3.72 -3.55
C ASN A 62 0.37 -4.87 -4.55
N ILE A 63 -0.41 -5.90 -4.18
CA ILE A 63 -0.74 -7.03 -5.06
C ILE A 63 -1.47 -6.54 -6.32
N ARG A 64 -2.47 -5.66 -6.17
CA ARG A 64 -3.19 -5.08 -7.31
C ARG A 64 -2.24 -4.31 -8.21
N ARG A 65 -1.36 -3.49 -7.64
CA ARG A 65 -0.40 -2.66 -8.40
C ARG A 65 0.62 -3.49 -9.15
N ILE A 66 1.15 -4.55 -8.54
CA ILE A 66 2.03 -5.51 -9.22
C ILE A 66 1.31 -6.12 -10.43
N ARG A 67 0.06 -6.59 -10.25
CA ARG A 67 -0.75 -7.18 -11.33
C ARG A 67 -1.10 -6.16 -12.41
N ASP A 68 -1.40 -4.92 -12.03
CA ASP A 68 -1.70 -3.82 -12.95
C ASP A 68 -0.50 -3.49 -13.86
N THR A 69 0.73 -3.76 -13.43
CA THR A 69 1.94 -3.63 -14.27
C THR A 69 2.23 -4.85 -15.16
N GLY A 70 1.30 -5.81 -15.24
CA GLY A 70 1.45 -7.04 -16.05
C GLY A 70 2.32 -8.11 -15.41
N ARG A 71 2.60 -8.03 -14.11
CA ARG A 71 3.46 -8.99 -13.38
C ARG A 71 2.65 -9.92 -12.48
N SER A 72 3.19 -11.10 -12.19
CA SER A 72 2.61 -12.04 -11.23
C SER A 72 2.58 -11.45 -9.81
N TRP A 73 1.53 -11.72 -9.04
CA TRP A 73 1.42 -11.29 -7.64
C TRP A 73 2.57 -11.78 -6.75
N THR A 74 3.20 -12.91 -7.12
CA THR A 74 4.31 -13.55 -6.39
C THR A 74 5.51 -12.64 -6.20
N TRP A 75 5.65 -11.62 -7.05
CA TRP A 75 6.73 -10.66 -6.91
C TRP A 75 6.65 -9.82 -5.62
N ILE A 76 5.53 -9.85 -4.89
CA ILE A 76 5.43 -9.24 -3.57
C ILE A 76 6.44 -9.82 -2.57
N PHE A 77 6.86 -11.08 -2.73
CA PHE A 77 7.83 -11.71 -1.84
C PHE A 77 9.23 -11.09 -1.90
N ILE A 78 9.55 -10.31 -2.96
CA ILE A 78 10.82 -9.57 -2.99
C ILE A 78 10.86 -8.53 -1.86
N ALA A 79 9.72 -8.06 -1.38
CA ALA A 79 9.62 -7.17 -0.22
C ALA A 79 10.24 -7.75 1.07
N LEU A 80 10.42 -9.08 1.16
CA LEU A 80 11.09 -9.74 2.28
C LEU A 80 12.61 -9.49 2.28
N LEU A 81 13.19 -9.13 1.13
CA LEU A 81 14.59 -8.73 1.04
C LEU A 81 14.71 -7.25 1.42
N PRO A 82 15.40 -6.93 2.54
CA PRO A 82 15.58 -5.55 2.95
C PRO A 82 16.37 -4.78 1.87
N PHE A 83 16.07 -3.48 1.74
CA PHE A 83 16.62 -2.55 0.75
C PHE A 83 16.23 -2.85 -0.71
N ILE A 84 16.58 -4.04 -1.23
CA ILE A 84 16.33 -4.43 -2.63
C ILE A 84 14.83 -4.52 -2.90
N GLY A 85 14.08 -5.18 -2.01
CA GLY A 85 12.62 -5.31 -2.15
C GLY A 85 11.91 -3.97 -2.09
N PHE A 86 12.39 -3.06 -1.24
CA PHE A 86 11.83 -1.72 -1.14
C PHE A 86 12.04 -0.93 -2.43
N ILE A 87 13.26 -0.90 -2.98
CA ILE A 87 13.56 -0.22 -4.23
C ILE A 87 12.75 -0.81 -5.39
N TRP A 88 12.64 -2.14 -5.44
CA TRP A 88 11.88 -2.84 -6.47
C TRP A 88 10.38 -2.51 -6.43
N LEU A 89 9.77 -2.51 -5.22
CA LEU A 89 8.38 -2.11 -5.06
C LEU A 89 8.18 -0.65 -5.47
N LEU A 90 9.05 0.28 -5.05
CA LEU A 90 8.98 1.67 -5.47
C LEU A 90 9.01 1.80 -7.00
N TRP A 91 9.86 1.04 -7.68
CA TRP A 91 9.95 1.05 -9.13
C TRP A 91 8.65 0.57 -9.80
N ILE A 92 7.98 -0.44 -9.26
CA ILE A 92 6.65 -0.87 -9.73
C ILE A 92 5.60 0.20 -9.49
N GLU A 93 5.60 0.82 -8.32
CA GLU A 93 4.54 1.74 -7.95
C GLU A 93 4.54 3.05 -8.77
N ILE A 94 5.67 3.36 -9.40
CA ILE A 94 5.81 4.48 -10.34
C ILE A 94 5.33 4.12 -11.75
N GLN A 95 5.31 2.84 -12.13
CA GLN A 95 4.97 2.44 -13.50
C GLN A 95 3.51 2.68 -13.86
N PRO A 96 3.23 3.03 -15.15
CA PRO A 96 1.88 3.00 -15.67
C PRO A 96 1.32 1.57 -15.65
N SER A 97 0.00 1.46 -15.69
CA SER A 97 -0.65 0.17 -15.88
C SER A 97 -0.35 -0.36 -17.29
N ALA A 98 -0.26 -1.67 -17.46
CA ALA A 98 0.08 -2.27 -18.76
C ALA A 98 -0.98 -1.99 -19.86
N ASP A 99 -2.21 -1.67 -19.46
CA ASP A 99 -3.35 -1.42 -20.35
C ASP A 99 -3.56 0.06 -20.72
N SER A 100 -2.59 0.95 -20.46
CA SER A 100 -2.71 2.40 -20.71
C SER A 100 -2.17 2.85 -22.07
#